data_AF-A0A1A9G997-F1
#
_entry.id   AF-A0A1A9G997-F1
#
_cell.length_a   1.000
_cell.length_b   1.000
_cell.length_c   1.000
_cell.angle_alpha   90.00
_cell.angle_beta   90.00
_cell.angle_gamma   90.00
#
_symmetry.space_group_name_H-M   'P 1'
#
loop_
_entity.id
_entity.type
_entity.pdbx_description
1 polymer ?
#
loop_
_entity_poly.entity_id
_entity_poly.type
_entity_poly.pdbx_seq_one_letter_code
_entity_poly.pdbx_strand_id
1 'polypeptide(L)'
;MTVQTQASVAGNVADDDLPARRRRNRIRYNATQSAIVAAAIVLVVLFAFAVKEGLARHGIRFSFSFLWDAAGFDISEGKTVALEDGVWPSLLNFTSDHLIAQAFVTGIFNTIKVAVLAILLSTVLGTLLGVGRLSTNWVVRNLSFWCVEFVRNTPLLIQLVFWYFAVVLHFPPIAAAAKVYGVVISQQGLYFPVPTWQGGDSVLAIGTATAFWVAILGVLFDRNGTVRWICAGAVLLLGAMMFATGIVGLDLPVASKFQARGGTSMSPEMAALLLAIVVNSASYIAEIVRGAIDALPKGQWEAAASLGLTRRDTVNDIILPQVFRVVLPSFGNQYISLTKNTALGIAIGYPELFNIYGTIANQTGHSLEGIVIVMASYLILSWAISAAVGWADRRMTRHGASR
;
A
#
# COMPACT_ATOMS: atom_id res chain seq x y z
N MET A 1 -24.29 32.72 77.58
CA MET A 1 -24.27 33.66 76.45
C MET A 1 -24.34 32.83 75.16
N THR A 2 -25.53 32.50 74.63
CA THR A 2 -26.27 33.24 73.57
C THR A 2 -25.42 33.50 72.33
N VAL A 3 -25.48 32.64 71.30
CA VAL A 3 -26.41 32.65 70.13
C VAL A 3 -26.21 33.87 69.22
N GLN A 4 -25.73 33.64 67.99
CA GLN A 4 -26.23 34.13 66.67
C GLN A 4 -25.13 33.89 65.62
N THR A 5 -25.24 32.91 64.71
CA THR A 5 -25.95 32.95 63.42
C THR A 5 -25.56 34.14 62.53
N GLN A 6 -24.65 33.92 61.58
CA GLN A 6 -24.75 34.52 60.24
C GLN A 6 -24.31 33.49 59.19
N ALA A 7 -25.31 32.83 58.61
CA ALA A 7 -25.24 32.19 57.30
C ALA A 7 -25.55 33.24 56.22
N SER A 8 -25.03 33.00 55.01
CA SER A 8 -25.29 33.74 53.75
C SER A 8 -24.76 35.18 53.78
N VAL A 9 -23.83 35.60 52.91
CA VAL A 9 -24.05 35.89 51.49
C VAL A 9 -22.71 35.77 50.74
N ALA A 10 -22.52 34.67 50.00
CA ALA A 10 -21.63 34.64 48.85
C ALA A 10 -22.40 33.92 47.75
N GLY A 11 -23.42 34.60 47.22
CA GLY A 11 -24.23 34.11 46.12
C GLY A 11 -23.33 33.85 44.90
N ASN A 12 -23.38 32.63 44.39
CA ASN A 12 -23.90 32.27 43.06
C ASN A 12 -23.67 33.20 41.84
N VAL A 13 -22.69 34.10 41.83
CA VAL A 13 -22.42 34.98 40.66
C VAL A 13 -21.39 34.36 39.69
N ALA A 14 -20.79 33.21 40.00
CA ALA A 14 -19.71 32.64 39.18
C ALA A 14 -20.11 31.51 38.22
N ASP A 15 -21.34 30.97 38.28
CA ASP A 15 -21.70 29.75 37.54
C ASP A 15 -22.47 30.01 36.22
N ASP A 16 -23.20 31.13 36.11
CA ASP A 16 -23.96 31.48 34.89
C ASP A 16 -23.10 31.97 33.70
N ASP A 17 -21.83 32.31 33.95
CA ASP A 17 -20.94 32.97 32.98
C ASP A 17 -19.96 31.98 32.29
N LEU A 18 -19.88 30.75 32.80
CA LEU A 18 -19.05 29.67 32.26
C LEU A 18 -19.43 29.25 30.83
N PRO A 19 -20.72 29.07 30.45
CA PRO A 19 -21.08 28.70 29.08
C PRO A 19 -20.79 29.84 28.08
N ALA A 20 -21.00 31.10 28.47
CA ALA A 20 -20.70 32.27 27.64
C ALA A 20 -19.19 32.44 27.39
N ARG A 21 -18.36 32.23 28.43
CA ARG A 21 -16.89 32.23 28.31
C ARG A 21 -16.37 31.09 27.42
N ARG A 22 -16.93 29.88 27.56
CA ARG A 22 -16.58 28.73 26.71
C ARG A 22 -16.95 28.97 25.24
N ARG A 23 -18.13 29.54 24.96
CA ARG A 23 -18.56 29.91 23.60
C ARG A 23 -17.64 30.96 22.99
N ARG A 24 -17.27 32.01 23.75
CA ARG A 24 -16.35 33.06 23.29
C ARG A 24 -14.94 32.52 23.00
N ASN A 25 -14.41 31.64 23.85
CA ASN A 25 -13.10 31.03 23.63
C ASN A 25 -13.10 30.09 22.42
N ARG A 26 -14.17 29.32 22.20
CA ARG A 26 -14.32 28.46 21.01
C ARG A 26 -14.41 29.26 19.71
N ILE A 27 -15.14 30.40 19.72
CA ILE A 27 -15.22 31.30 18.58
C ILE A 27 -13.84 31.92 18.29
N ARG A 28 -13.13 32.42 19.32
CA ARG A 28 -11.79 32.99 19.16
C ARG A 28 -10.80 31.95 18.62
N TYR A 29 -10.82 30.73 19.15
CA TYR A 29 -9.98 29.63 18.67
C TYR A 29 -10.25 29.29 17.20
N ASN A 30 -11.51 29.10 16.82
CA ASN A 30 -11.89 28.83 15.43
C ASN A 30 -11.51 30.00 14.50
N ALA A 31 -11.67 31.25 14.96
CA ALA A 31 -11.29 32.43 14.20
C ALA A 31 -9.77 32.52 14.01
N THR A 32 -8.96 32.28 15.07
CA THR A 32 -7.50 32.26 14.94
C THR A 32 -7.02 31.12 14.05
N GLN A 33 -7.62 29.93 14.16
CA GLN A 33 -7.29 28.80 13.29
C GLN A 33 -7.64 29.11 11.83
N SER A 34 -8.81 29.69 11.57
CA SER A 34 -9.23 30.08 10.22
C SER A 34 -8.33 31.18 9.65
N ALA A 35 -7.92 32.15 10.47
CA ALA A 35 -6.99 33.21 10.06
C ALA A 35 -5.61 32.65 9.71
N ILE A 36 -5.09 31.69 10.48
CA ILE A 36 -3.81 31.01 10.17
C ILE A 36 -3.92 30.23 8.86
N VAL A 37 -5.01 29.48 8.65
CA VAL A 37 -5.23 28.73 7.41
C VAL A 37 -5.35 29.69 6.21
N ALA A 38 -6.10 30.78 6.34
CA ALA A 38 -6.22 31.79 5.30
C ALA A 38 -4.87 32.46 4.99
N ALA A 39 -4.10 32.83 6.01
CA ALA A 39 -2.75 33.39 5.83
C ALA A 39 -1.81 32.42 5.12
N ALA A 40 -1.87 31.12 5.47
CA ALA A 40 -1.11 30.09 4.79
C ALA A 40 -1.52 29.93 3.32
N ILE A 41 -2.83 29.94 3.01
CA ILE A 41 -3.33 29.89 1.63
C ILE A 41 -2.84 31.12 0.85
N VAL A 42 -2.96 32.33 1.41
CA VAL A 42 -2.48 33.55 0.78
C VAL A 42 -0.98 33.47 0.50
N LEU A 43 -0.18 32.98 1.45
CA LEU A 43 1.26 32.82 1.27
C LEU A 43 1.60 31.83 0.16
N VAL A 44 0.87 30.70 0.07
CA VAL A 44 1.03 29.72 -1.03
C VAL A 44 0.65 30.34 -2.38
N VAL A 45 -0.44 31.11 -2.45
CA VAL A 45 -0.86 31.78 -3.68
C VAL A 45 0.16 32.84 -4.11
N LEU A 46 0.62 33.68 -3.19
CA LEU A 46 1.66 34.68 -3.46
C LEU A 46 2.97 34.03 -3.95
N PHE A 47 3.37 32.93 -3.33
CA PHE A 47 4.52 32.15 -3.76
C PHE A 47 4.32 31.59 -5.17
N ALA A 48 3.15 31.02 -5.48
CA ALA A 48 2.84 30.51 -6.82
C ALA A 48 2.89 31.60 -7.89
N PHE A 49 2.38 32.81 -7.59
CA PHE A 49 2.51 33.96 -8.49
C PHE A 49 3.97 34.38 -8.67
N ALA A 50 4.74 34.48 -7.58
CA ALA A 50 6.16 34.82 -7.64
C ALA A 50 6.97 33.82 -8.48
N VAL A 51 6.68 32.52 -8.33
CA VAL A 51 7.29 31.46 -9.15
C VAL A 51 6.88 31.60 -10.60
N LYS A 52 5.58 31.73 -10.91
CA LYS A 52 5.09 31.90 -12.29
C LYS A 52 5.74 33.08 -12.99
N GLU A 53 5.84 34.22 -12.30
CA GLU A 53 6.42 35.43 -12.88
C GLU A 53 7.94 35.33 -13.00
N GLY A 54 8.62 34.73 -12.02
CA GLY A 54 10.04 34.44 -12.10
C GLY A 54 10.39 33.52 -13.28
N LEU A 55 9.60 32.47 -13.50
CA LEU A 55 9.75 31.55 -14.63
C LEU A 55 9.51 32.25 -15.98
N ALA A 56 8.49 33.09 -16.06
CA ALA A 56 8.20 33.87 -17.27
C ALA A 56 9.38 34.79 -17.66
N ARG A 57 10.06 35.40 -16.68
CA ARG A 57 11.27 36.23 -16.92
C ARG A 57 12.44 35.39 -17.46
N HIS A 58 12.51 34.11 -17.12
CA HIS A 58 13.51 33.17 -17.64
C HIS A 58 13.05 32.43 -18.91
N GLY A 59 11.92 32.82 -19.51
CA GLY A 59 11.40 32.21 -20.73
C GLY A 59 10.77 30.82 -20.54
N ILE A 60 10.58 30.37 -19.30
CA ILE A 60 9.97 29.08 -18.98
C ILE A 60 8.44 29.25 -18.93
N ARG A 61 7.72 28.62 -19.85
CA ARG A 61 6.25 28.66 -19.91
C ARG A 61 5.67 27.57 -19.03
N PHE A 62 5.18 27.96 -17.85
CA PHE A 62 4.47 27.05 -16.96
C PHE A 62 3.07 26.72 -17.52
N SER A 63 2.88 25.51 -18.05
CA SER A 63 1.61 25.09 -18.65
C SER A 63 1.41 23.57 -18.64
N PHE A 64 0.16 23.13 -18.46
CA PHE A 64 -0.21 21.70 -18.51
C PHE A 64 -0.74 21.25 -19.88
N SER A 65 -0.54 22.04 -20.94
CA SER A 65 -1.00 21.68 -22.29
C SER A 65 -0.32 20.43 -22.82
N PHE A 66 0.95 20.21 -22.47
CA PHE A 66 1.73 19.05 -22.90
C PHE A 66 1.11 17.71 -22.51
N LEU A 67 0.24 17.67 -21.50
CA LEU A 67 -0.47 16.45 -21.09
C LEU A 67 -1.35 15.87 -22.21
N TRP A 68 -1.77 16.72 -23.15
CA TRP A 68 -2.61 16.36 -24.29
C TRP A 68 -1.81 16.09 -25.57
N ASP A 69 -0.48 16.15 -25.51
CA ASP A 69 0.37 15.77 -26.62
C ASP A 69 0.58 14.24 -26.65
N ALA A 70 0.89 13.71 -27.83
CA ALA A 70 1.28 12.30 -27.99
C ALA A 70 2.57 12.03 -27.21
N ALA A 71 2.62 10.90 -26.50
CA ALA A 71 3.75 10.55 -25.65
C ALA A 71 5.03 10.35 -26.46
N GLY A 72 4.97 9.65 -27.59
CA GLY A 72 6.13 9.45 -28.47
C GLY A 72 7.20 8.49 -27.90
N PHE A 73 6.87 7.73 -26.86
CA PHE A 73 7.70 6.66 -26.30
C PHE A 73 6.84 5.49 -25.82
N ASP A 74 7.40 4.30 -25.80
CA ASP A 74 6.72 3.11 -25.25
C ASP A 74 7.09 2.89 -23.77
N ILE A 75 6.17 2.27 -23.04
CA ILE A 75 6.36 1.86 -21.65
C ILE A 75 6.40 0.33 -21.60
N SER A 76 7.47 -0.24 -21.02
CA SER A 76 7.74 -1.68 -21.06
C SER A 76 6.73 -2.54 -20.28
N GLU A 77 6.05 -1.97 -19.28
CA GLU A 77 5.04 -2.66 -18.49
C GLU A 77 4.00 -1.67 -17.97
N GLY A 78 2.74 -2.10 -17.88
CA GLY A 78 1.68 -1.34 -17.23
C GLY A 78 0.44 -1.23 -18.10
N LYS A 79 -0.67 -0.85 -17.47
CA LYS A 79 -1.93 -0.59 -18.16
C LYS A 79 -2.29 0.87 -18.00
N THR A 80 -2.86 1.43 -19.06
CA THR A 80 -3.48 2.75 -19.02
C THR A 80 -4.99 2.63 -19.13
N VAL A 81 -5.69 3.71 -18.79
CA VAL A 81 -7.13 3.80 -18.95
C VAL A 81 -7.43 4.43 -20.28
N ALA A 82 -8.10 3.67 -21.15
CA ALA A 82 -8.67 4.22 -22.36
C ALA A 82 -10.13 4.62 -22.10
N LEU A 83 -10.41 5.89 -22.37
CA LEU A 83 -11.77 6.41 -22.51
C LEU A 83 -12.17 6.21 -23.97
N GLU A 84 -12.32 4.94 -24.39
CA GLU A 84 -13.05 4.65 -25.63
C GLU A 84 -14.54 4.98 -25.42
N ASP A 85 -15.30 5.14 -26.51
CA ASP A 85 -16.74 5.48 -26.54
C ASP A 85 -17.68 4.46 -25.81
N GLY A 86 -17.12 3.53 -25.04
CA GLY A 86 -17.83 2.57 -24.21
C GLY A 86 -18.23 3.13 -22.83
N VAL A 87 -19.27 2.53 -22.24
CA VAL A 87 -19.82 2.91 -20.93
C VAL A 87 -18.84 2.65 -19.76
N TRP A 88 -17.82 1.82 -19.98
CA TRP A 88 -16.87 1.41 -18.94
C TRP A 88 -15.42 1.64 -19.40
N PRO A 89 -14.56 2.23 -18.53
CA PRO A 89 -13.14 2.42 -18.85
C PRO A 89 -12.45 1.06 -19.06
N SER A 90 -11.81 0.89 -20.22
CA SER A 90 -11.02 -0.31 -20.53
C SER A 90 -9.57 -0.12 -20.12
N LEU A 91 -8.93 -1.20 -19.64
CA LEU A 91 -7.51 -1.21 -19.30
C LEU A 91 -6.71 -1.76 -20.48
N LEU A 92 -6.02 -0.87 -21.19
CA LEU A 92 -5.21 -1.20 -22.37
C LEU A 92 -3.72 -1.17 -22.04
N ASN A 93 -2.92 -1.85 -22.86
CA ASN A 93 -1.48 -1.69 -22.82
C ASN A 93 -1.11 -0.32 -23.38
N PHE A 94 -0.16 0.34 -22.74
CA PHE A 94 0.32 1.64 -23.19
C PHE A 94 1.17 1.49 -24.46
N THR A 95 1.03 2.45 -25.39
CA THR A 95 1.80 2.56 -26.63
C THR A 95 2.16 4.02 -26.89
N SER A 96 3.15 4.25 -27.76
CA SER A 96 3.65 5.60 -28.12
C SER A 96 2.61 6.60 -28.62
N ASP A 97 1.48 6.11 -29.16
CA ASP A 97 0.41 6.95 -29.73
C ASP A 97 -0.52 7.53 -28.66
N HIS A 98 -0.44 7.02 -27.43
CA HIS A 98 -1.24 7.50 -26.30
C HIS A 98 -0.75 8.86 -25.80
N LEU A 99 -1.61 9.53 -25.02
CA LEU A 99 -1.34 10.86 -24.47
C LEU A 99 -0.32 10.82 -23.34
N ILE A 100 0.39 11.93 -23.11
CA ILE A 100 1.27 12.08 -21.95
C ILE A 100 0.51 11.95 -20.61
N ALA A 101 -0.73 12.44 -20.54
CA ALA A 101 -1.60 12.21 -19.38
C ALA A 101 -1.79 10.71 -19.07
N GLN A 102 -1.99 9.90 -20.11
CA GLN A 102 -2.13 8.45 -19.99
C GLN A 102 -0.82 7.79 -19.59
N ALA A 103 0.33 8.33 -19.97
CA ALA A 103 1.64 7.87 -19.50
C ALA A 103 1.79 8.05 -17.98
N PHE A 104 1.40 9.22 -17.44
CA PHE A 104 1.38 9.44 -15.98
C PHE A 104 0.44 8.47 -15.26
N VAL A 105 -0.75 8.20 -15.84
CA VAL A 105 -1.69 7.21 -15.31
C VAL A 105 -1.06 5.81 -15.26
N THR A 106 -0.39 5.38 -16.33
CA THR A 106 0.36 4.10 -16.36
C THR A 106 1.41 4.06 -15.25
N GLY A 107 2.15 5.14 -15.06
CA GLY A 107 3.14 5.25 -13.98
C GLY A 107 2.53 5.14 -12.59
N ILE A 108 1.40 5.79 -12.34
CA ILE A 108 0.64 5.67 -11.09
C ILE A 108 0.20 4.21 -10.88
N PHE A 109 -0.32 3.53 -11.90
CA PHE A 109 -0.70 2.12 -11.80
C PHE A 109 0.48 1.23 -11.43
N ASN A 110 1.63 1.43 -12.07
CA ASN A 110 2.84 0.65 -11.79
C ASN A 110 3.38 0.91 -10.37
N THR A 111 3.35 2.16 -9.90
CA THR A 111 3.69 2.53 -8.52
C THR A 111 2.75 1.83 -7.52
N ILE A 112 1.43 1.90 -7.75
CA ILE A 112 0.43 1.25 -6.89
C ILE A 112 0.60 -0.27 -6.89
N LYS A 113 0.79 -0.87 -8.07
CA LYS A 113 0.99 -2.32 -8.24
C LYS A 113 2.16 -2.82 -7.38
N VAL A 114 3.32 -2.16 -7.47
CA VAL A 114 4.50 -2.50 -6.66
C VAL A 114 4.23 -2.24 -5.19
N ALA A 115 3.68 -1.08 -4.82
CA ALA A 115 3.43 -0.72 -3.43
C ALA A 115 2.48 -1.71 -2.72
N VAL A 116 1.38 -2.09 -3.37
CA VAL A 116 0.40 -3.03 -2.80
C VAL A 116 1.03 -4.41 -2.61
N LEU A 117 1.71 -4.95 -3.63
CA LEU A 117 2.37 -6.25 -3.52
C LEU A 117 3.47 -6.23 -2.45
N ALA A 118 4.27 -5.18 -2.41
CA ALA A 118 5.34 -5.02 -1.44
C ALA A 118 4.81 -4.89 -0.02
N ILE A 119 3.74 -4.12 0.22
CA ILE A 119 3.07 -4.03 1.53
C ILE A 119 2.62 -5.42 1.98
N LEU A 120 1.90 -6.16 1.14
CA LEU A 120 1.40 -7.50 1.50
C LEU A 120 2.53 -8.47 1.84
N LEU A 121 3.52 -8.58 0.96
CA LEU A 121 4.63 -9.52 1.11
C LEU A 121 5.56 -9.14 2.25
N SER A 122 5.89 -7.85 2.42
CA SER A 122 6.75 -7.39 3.51
C SER A 122 6.10 -7.49 4.87
N THR A 123 4.78 -7.30 4.98
CA THR A 123 4.06 -7.50 6.24
C THR A 123 4.07 -8.96 6.65
N VAL A 124 3.83 -9.89 5.72
CA VAL A 124 3.92 -11.34 6.01
C VAL A 124 5.36 -11.71 6.41
N LEU A 125 6.36 -11.38 5.59
CA LEU A 125 7.75 -11.73 5.86
C LEU A 125 8.27 -11.06 7.14
N GLY A 126 7.97 -9.78 7.33
CA GLY A 126 8.43 -9.00 8.47
C GLY A 126 7.80 -9.44 9.78
N THR A 127 6.50 -9.76 9.80
CA THR A 127 5.86 -10.32 10.99
C THR A 127 6.42 -11.68 11.36
N LEU A 128 6.67 -12.55 10.37
CA LEU A 128 7.33 -13.85 10.59
C LEU A 128 8.74 -13.69 11.16
N LEU A 129 9.55 -12.77 10.62
CA LEU A 129 10.90 -12.48 11.14
C LEU A 129 10.85 -11.85 12.54
N GLY A 130 9.91 -10.94 12.79
CA GLY A 130 9.73 -10.30 14.09
C GLY A 130 9.35 -11.29 15.20
N VAL A 131 8.37 -12.16 14.92
CA VAL A 131 7.98 -13.24 15.85
C VAL A 131 9.08 -14.30 15.94
N GLY A 132 9.76 -14.62 14.83
CA GLY A 132 10.87 -15.57 14.78
C GLY A 132 12.02 -15.23 15.73
N ARG A 133 12.31 -13.94 15.93
CA ARG A 133 13.28 -13.46 16.92
C ARG A 133 12.91 -13.77 18.38
N LEU A 134 11.64 -14.01 18.65
CA LEU A 134 11.18 -14.43 19.98
C LEU A 134 11.15 -15.94 20.14
N SER A 135 11.43 -16.71 19.09
CA SER A 135 11.44 -18.17 19.15
C SER A 135 12.40 -18.66 20.23
N THR A 136 12.02 -19.74 20.94
CA THR A 136 12.92 -20.45 21.85
C THR A 136 14.02 -21.20 21.11
N ASN A 137 13.81 -21.51 19.82
CA ASN A 137 14.81 -22.14 18.99
C ASN A 137 15.91 -21.13 18.64
N TRP A 138 17.14 -21.43 19.11
CA TRP A 138 18.33 -20.61 18.89
C TRP A 138 18.60 -20.32 17.42
N VAL A 139 18.40 -21.30 16.53
CA VAL A 139 18.66 -21.15 15.09
C VAL A 139 17.68 -20.15 14.48
N VAL A 140 16.39 -20.32 14.73
CA VAL A 140 15.34 -19.42 14.20
C VAL A 140 15.58 -17.99 14.71
N ARG A 141 15.82 -17.85 16.02
CA ARG A 141 16.08 -16.56 16.64
C ARG A 141 17.27 -15.84 16.00
N ASN A 142 18.40 -16.53 15.86
CA ASN A 142 19.62 -15.91 15.35
C ASN A 142 19.59 -15.68 13.85
N LEU A 143 18.98 -16.58 13.07
CA LEU A 143 18.81 -16.35 11.65
C LEU A 143 17.93 -15.12 11.41
N SER A 144 16.79 -15.01 12.11
CA SER A 144 15.95 -13.83 12.03
C SER A 144 16.66 -12.56 12.52
N PHE A 145 17.50 -12.65 13.56
CA PHE A 145 18.32 -11.53 14.02
C PHE A 145 19.29 -11.04 12.94
N TRP A 146 20.13 -11.93 12.41
CA TRP A 146 21.15 -11.56 11.42
C TRP A 146 20.55 -11.11 10.10
N CYS A 147 19.49 -11.75 9.60
CA CYS A 147 18.79 -11.31 8.40
C CYS A 147 18.25 -9.89 8.56
N VAL A 148 17.59 -9.58 9.68
CA VAL A 148 17.05 -8.24 9.92
C VAL A 148 18.16 -7.21 10.08
N GLU A 149 19.19 -7.52 10.87
CA GLU A 149 20.29 -6.59 11.16
C GLU A 149 21.08 -6.26 9.89
N PHE A 150 21.44 -7.26 9.09
CA PHE A 150 22.16 -7.05 7.84
C PHE A 150 21.37 -6.17 6.85
N VAL A 151 20.08 -6.46 6.68
CA VAL A 151 19.23 -5.74 5.73
C VAL A 151 19.00 -4.29 6.17
N ARG A 152 18.83 -4.02 7.48
CA ARG A 152 18.63 -2.64 7.97
C ARG A 152 19.89 -1.77 7.86
N ASN A 153 21.06 -2.39 7.90
CA ASN A 153 22.35 -1.71 7.82
C ASN A 153 22.85 -1.54 6.38
N THR A 154 22.07 -1.92 5.37
CA THR A 154 22.44 -1.77 3.95
C THR A 154 21.49 -0.78 3.24
N PRO A 155 22.02 0.23 2.53
CA PRO A 155 21.19 1.18 1.77
C PRO A 155 20.26 0.48 0.78
N LEU A 156 18.99 0.89 0.72
CA LEU A 156 17.99 0.27 -0.15
C LEU A 156 18.39 0.34 -1.64
N LEU A 157 19.04 1.43 -2.07
CA LEU A 157 19.53 1.54 -3.45
C LEU A 157 20.58 0.47 -3.78
N ILE A 158 21.49 0.16 -2.85
CA ILE A 158 22.49 -0.91 -3.02
C ILE A 158 21.79 -2.27 -3.09
N GLN A 159 20.79 -2.50 -2.23
CA GLN A 159 19.98 -3.72 -2.29
C GLN A 159 19.29 -3.84 -3.65
N LEU A 160 18.69 -2.76 -4.16
CA LEU A 160 18.03 -2.75 -5.46
C LEU A 160 18.98 -3.14 -6.60
N VAL A 161 20.14 -2.51 -6.65
CA VAL A 161 21.20 -2.83 -7.63
C VAL A 161 21.64 -4.28 -7.49
N PHE A 162 21.84 -4.78 -6.26
CA PHE A 162 22.20 -6.17 -6.00
C PHE A 162 21.11 -7.15 -6.51
N TRP A 163 19.85 -6.95 -6.14
CA TRP A 163 18.76 -7.82 -6.56
C TRP A 163 18.58 -7.82 -8.08
N TYR A 164 18.78 -6.68 -8.73
CA TYR A 164 18.69 -6.60 -10.19
C TYR A 164 19.88 -7.28 -10.87
N PHE A 165 21.09 -6.76 -10.65
CA PHE A 165 22.27 -7.20 -11.39
C PHE A 165 22.79 -8.56 -10.92
N ALA A 166 22.83 -8.83 -9.61
CA ALA A 166 23.44 -10.04 -9.07
C ALA A 166 22.47 -11.23 -8.94
N VAL A 167 21.15 -10.99 -8.95
CA VAL A 167 20.15 -12.05 -8.78
C VAL A 167 19.28 -12.21 -10.03
N VAL A 168 18.46 -11.22 -10.36
CA VAL A 168 17.44 -11.36 -11.42
C VAL A 168 18.07 -11.54 -12.81
N LEU A 169 19.10 -10.75 -13.16
CA LEU A 169 19.80 -10.91 -14.44
C LEU A 169 20.64 -12.20 -14.53
N HIS A 170 20.87 -12.88 -13.41
CA HIS A 170 21.55 -14.19 -13.37
C HIS A 170 20.59 -15.37 -13.47
N PHE A 171 19.28 -15.13 -13.60
CA PHE A 171 18.33 -16.20 -13.94
C PHE A 171 18.69 -16.87 -15.27
N PRO A 172 18.16 -18.09 -15.54
CA PRO A 172 18.45 -18.76 -16.80
C PRO A 172 17.96 -17.96 -18.02
N PRO A 173 18.65 -18.03 -19.16
CA PRO A 173 18.15 -17.46 -20.41
C PRO A 173 16.84 -18.15 -20.81
N ILE A 174 15.98 -17.46 -21.56
CA ILE A 174 14.61 -17.94 -21.87
C ILE A 174 14.58 -19.35 -22.50
N ALA A 175 15.58 -19.68 -23.32
CA ALA A 175 15.71 -21.00 -23.95
C ALA A 175 15.89 -22.16 -22.95
N ALA A 176 16.42 -21.87 -21.75
CA ALA A 176 16.60 -22.81 -20.65
C ALA A 176 15.84 -22.36 -19.39
N ALA A 177 14.73 -21.62 -19.58
CA ALA A 177 13.98 -21.05 -18.48
C ALA A 177 13.56 -22.11 -17.45
N ALA A 178 13.73 -21.80 -16.17
CA ALA A 178 13.31 -22.69 -15.10
C ALA A 178 11.78 -22.71 -15.02
N LYS A 179 11.20 -23.91 -14.99
CA LYS A 179 9.76 -24.13 -14.89
C LYS A 179 9.45 -24.72 -13.52
N VAL A 180 8.79 -23.96 -12.65
CA VAL A 180 8.49 -24.35 -11.27
C VAL A 180 7.00 -24.21 -11.04
N TYR A 181 6.28 -25.33 -10.86
CA TYR A 181 4.83 -25.34 -10.61
C TYR A 181 4.00 -24.47 -11.58
N GLY A 182 4.34 -24.46 -12.86
CA GLY A 182 3.66 -23.64 -13.88
C GLY A 182 4.11 -22.18 -13.96
N VAL A 183 5.08 -21.76 -13.15
CA VAL A 183 5.77 -20.46 -13.25
C VAL A 183 7.02 -20.61 -14.12
N VAL A 184 7.23 -19.68 -15.04
CA VAL A 184 8.45 -19.61 -15.86
C VAL A 184 9.34 -18.50 -15.32
N ILE A 185 10.58 -18.83 -14.99
CA ILE A 185 11.59 -17.91 -14.48
C ILE A 185 12.68 -17.76 -15.52
N SER A 186 12.92 -16.53 -15.97
CA SER A 186 13.93 -16.22 -16.98
C SER A 186 14.55 -14.84 -16.76
N GLN A 187 15.64 -14.55 -17.47
CA GLN A 187 16.22 -13.20 -17.55
C GLN A 187 15.26 -12.16 -18.14
N GLN A 188 14.24 -12.57 -18.91
CA GLN A 188 13.22 -11.68 -19.47
C GLN A 188 12.08 -11.38 -18.47
N GLY A 189 12.09 -12.01 -17.30
CA GLY A 189 11.10 -11.78 -16.25
C GLY A 189 10.51 -13.07 -15.68
N LEU A 190 9.51 -12.87 -14.83
CA LEU A 190 8.74 -13.94 -14.19
C LEU A 190 7.36 -14.03 -14.84
N TYR A 191 6.96 -15.22 -15.28
CA TYR A 191 5.66 -15.45 -15.88
C TYR A 191 4.84 -16.38 -15.00
N PHE A 192 3.62 -15.94 -14.68
CA PHE A 192 2.71 -16.61 -13.77
C PHE A 192 1.47 -17.11 -14.52
N PRO A 193 0.92 -18.27 -14.13
CA PRO A 193 -0.34 -18.74 -14.66
C PRO A 193 -1.47 -17.81 -14.19
N VAL A 194 -2.34 -17.42 -15.12
CA VAL A 194 -3.46 -16.52 -14.82
C VAL A 194 -4.79 -17.17 -15.22
N PRO A 195 -5.83 -17.10 -14.37
CA PRO A 195 -7.15 -17.49 -14.78
C PRO A 195 -7.67 -16.52 -15.86
N THR A 196 -8.08 -17.08 -17.00
CA THR A 196 -8.66 -16.32 -18.13
C THR A 196 -10.16 -16.57 -18.21
N TRP A 197 -10.90 -15.50 -18.42
CA TRP A 197 -12.33 -15.58 -18.70
C TRP A 197 -12.57 -16.12 -20.10
N GLN A 198 -13.22 -17.29 -20.19
CA GLN A 198 -13.60 -17.94 -21.45
C GLN A 198 -15.13 -18.03 -21.61
N GLY A 199 -15.89 -17.66 -20.57
CA GLY A 199 -17.36 -17.73 -20.55
C GLY A 199 -18.09 -16.75 -21.49
N GLY A 200 -17.37 -15.84 -22.15
CA GLY A 200 -17.93 -14.82 -23.05
C GLY A 200 -19.04 -14.00 -22.38
N ASP A 201 -20.04 -13.60 -23.17
CA ASP A 201 -21.24 -12.88 -22.71
C ASP A 201 -22.40 -13.82 -22.36
N SER A 202 -22.12 -15.10 -22.14
CA SER A 202 -23.18 -16.07 -21.84
C SER A 202 -23.85 -15.74 -20.50
N VAL A 203 -25.18 -15.76 -20.48
CA VAL A 203 -25.98 -15.46 -19.27
C VAL A 203 -25.61 -16.41 -18.11
N LEU A 204 -25.26 -17.66 -18.42
CA LEU A 204 -24.80 -18.64 -17.44
C LEU A 204 -23.43 -18.29 -16.85
N ALA A 205 -22.48 -17.83 -17.67
CA ALA A 205 -21.18 -17.40 -17.17
C ALA A 205 -21.33 -16.14 -16.30
N ILE A 206 -22.06 -15.13 -16.76
CA ILE A 206 -22.30 -13.90 -15.98
C ILE A 206 -23.05 -14.22 -14.68
N GLY A 207 -24.07 -15.09 -14.73
CA GLY A 207 -24.83 -15.52 -13.55
C GLY A 207 -23.98 -16.26 -12.52
N THR A 208 -23.12 -17.19 -12.97
CA THR A 208 -22.20 -17.91 -12.08
C THR A 208 -21.12 -17.01 -11.49
N ALA A 209 -20.56 -16.09 -12.29
CA ALA A 209 -19.59 -15.11 -11.82
C ALA A 209 -20.18 -14.12 -10.81
N THR A 210 -21.38 -13.61 -11.06
CA THR A 210 -22.08 -12.72 -10.12
C THR A 210 -22.40 -13.45 -8.81
N ALA A 211 -22.90 -14.68 -8.86
CA ALA A 211 -23.11 -15.51 -7.67
C ALA A 211 -21.79 -15.77 -6.90
N PHE A 212 -20.68 -16.02 -7.62
CA PHE A 212 -19.36 -16.20 -7.03
C PHE A 212 -18.89 -14.94 -6.28
N TRP A 213 -19.05 -13.76 -6.89
CA TRP A 213 -18.71 -12.49 -6.25
C TRP A 213 -19.61 -12.16 -5.06
N VAL A 214 -20.91 -12.42 -5.14
CA VAL A 214 -21.83 -12.26 -4.01
C VAL A 214 -21.45 -13.19 -2.86
N ALA A 215 -21.06 -14.43 -3.15
CA ALA A 215 -20.58 -15.37 -2.14
C ALA A 215 -19.27 -14.87 -1.50
N ILE A 216 -18.33 -14.32 -2.26
CA ILE A 216 -17.12 -13.67 -1.72
C ILE A 216 -17.49 -12.52 -0.77
N LEU A 217 -18.41 -11.65 -1.17
CA LEU A 217 -18.87 -10.55 -0.31
C LEU A 217 -19.50 -11.08 0.99
N GLY A 218 -20.26 -12.17 0.93
CA GLY A 218 -20.79 -12.84 2.11
C GLY A 218 -19.68 -13.37 3.04
N VAL A 219 -18.62 -13.97 2.50
CA VAL A 219 -17.47 -14.43 3.31
C VAL A 219 -16.76 -13.27 4.02
N LEU A 220 -16.59 -12.15 3.32
CA LEU A 220 -15.81 -11.00 3.78
C LEU A 220 -16.55 -10.09 4.75
N PHE A 221 -17.86 -9.88 4.55
CA PHE A 221 -18.61 -8.84 5.26
C PHE A 221 -19.69 -9.37 6.21
N ASP A 222 -20.11 -10.63 6.08
CA ASP A 222 -21.14 -11.16 6.98
C ASP A 222 -20.56 -11.37 8.39
N ARG A 223 -21.36 -11.04 9.41
CA ARG A 223 -21.00 -11.21 10.83
C ARG A 223 -21.33 -12.61 11.34
N ASN A 224 -22.26 -13.31 10.70
CA ASN A 224 -22.69 -14.62 11.13
C ASN A 224 -21.70 -15.70 10.64
N GLY A 225 -21.09 -16.43 11.58
CA GLY A 225 -20.14 -17.49 11.28
C GLY A 225 -20.72 -18.57 10.37
N THR A 226 -21.99 -18.95 10.57
CA THR A 226 -22.65 -19.97 9.74
C THR A 226 -22.83 -19.51 8.31
N VAL A 227 -23.24 -18.25 8.09
CA VAL A 227 -23.40 -17.70 6.74
C VAL A 227 -22.05 -17.58 6.04
N ARG A 228 -20.99 -17.18 6.76
CA ARG A 228 -19.63 -17.17 6.20
C ARG A 228 -19.18 -18.55 5.74
N TRP A 229 -19.47 -19.61 6.49
CA TRP A 229 -19.14 -20.98 6.07
C TRP A 229 -19.96 -21.45 4.87
N ILE A 230 -21.25 -21.11 4.79
CA ILE A 230 -22.10 -21.40 3.62
C ILE A 230 -21.57 -20.65 2.39
N CYS A 231 -21.26 -19.36 2.53
CA CYS A 231 -20.69 -18.56 1.46
C CYS A 231 -19.30 -19.09 1.05
N ALA A 232 -18.47 -19.55 1.99
CA ALA A 232 -17.18 -20.16 1.67
C ALA A 232 -17.35 -21.47 0.88
N GLY A 233 -18.32 -22.30 1.26
CA GLY A 233 -18.70 -23.49 0.51
C GLY A 233 -19.20 -23.15 -0.90
N ALA A 234 -20.03 -22.11 -1.03
CA ALA A 234 -20.52 -21.63 -2.32
C ALA A 234 -19.40 -21.07 -3.21
N VAL A 235 -18.42 -20.34 -2.65
CA VAL A 235 -17.23 -19.87 -3.39
C VAL A 235 -16.44 -21.04 -3.93
N LEU A 236 -16.19 -22.08 -3.12
CA LEU A 236 -15.47 -23.27 -3.56
C LEU A 236 -16.24 -24.03 -4.64
N LEU A 237 -17.55 -24.21 -4.47
CA LEU A 237 -18.39 -24.96 -5.40
C LEU A 237 -18.57 -24.22 -6.74
N LEU A 238 -18.86 -22.92 -6.70
CA LEU A 238 -18.99 -22.08 -7.90
C LEU A 238 -17.64 -21.94 -8.61
N GLY A 239 -16.54 -21.76 -7.87
CA GLY A 239 -15.20 -21.73 -8.46
C GLY A 239 -14.83 -23.05 -9.15
N ALA A 240 -15.09 -24.18 -8.50
CA ALA A 240 -14.89 -25.50 -9.09
C ALA A 240 -15.79 -25.72 -10.31
N MET A 241 -17.05 -25.29 -10.26
CA MET A 241 -17.98 -25.37 -11.39
C MET A 241 -17.52 -24.51 -12.57
N MET A 242 -17.06 -23.28 -12.32
CA MET A 242 -16.54 -22.39 -13.36
C MET A 242 -15.30 -22.98 -14.05
N PHE A 243 -14.46 -23.70 -13.30
CA PHE A 243 -13.31 -24.41 -13.86
C PHE A 243 -13.73 -25.67 -14.64
N ALA A 244 -14.63 -26.49 -14.07
CA ALA A 244 -15.09 -27.73 -14.68
C ALA A 244 -15.89 -27.52 -15.97
N THR A 245 -16.64 -26.42 -16.06
CA THR A 245 -17.43 -26.05 -17.24
C THR A 245 -16.64 -25.29 -18.30
N GLY A 246 -15.37 -24.95 -18.02
CA GLY A 246 -14.54 -24.16 -18.94
C GLY A 246 -14.91 -22.68 -19.02
N ILE A 247 -15.77 -22.16 -18.12
CA ILE A 247 -16.06 -20.72 -18.02
C ILE A 247 -14.77 -19.96 -17.65
N VAL A 248 -13.95 -20.56 -16.80
CA VAL A 248 -12.61 -20.07 -16.45
C VAL A 248 -11.58 -21.10 -16.88
N GLY A 249 -10.72 -20.71 -17.82
CA GLY A 249 -9.53 -21.47 -18.17
C GLY A 249 -8.31 -20.98 -17.40
N LEU A 250 -7.25 -21.80 -17.36
CA LEU A 250 -5.96 -21.41 -16.83
C LEU A 250 -4.97 -21.23 -17.98
N ASP A 251 -4.54 -19.99 -18.22
CA ASP A 251 -3.51 -19.71 -19.20
C ASP A 251 -2.13 -19.90 -18.55
N LEU A 252 -1.46 -20.98 -18.97
CA LEU A 252 -0.16 -21.39 -18.45
C LEU A 252 0.95 -20.78 -19.32
N PRO A 253 1.96 -20.12 -18.72
CA PRO A 253 3.07 -19.56 -19.48
C PRO A 253 3.94 -20.67 -20.07
N VAL A 254 4.19 -20.59 -21.38
CA VAL A 254 5.06 -21.50 -22.11
C VAL A 254 6.29 -20.75 -22.61
N ALA A 255 7.45 -21.14 -22.10
CA ALA A 255 8.75 -20.64 -22.59
C ALA A 255 9.08 -21.25 -23.96
N SER A 256 9.25 -20.40 -24.97
CA SER A 256 9.85 -20.75 -26.26
C SER A 256 11.33 -20.35 -26.28
N LYS A 257 12.04 -20.65 -27.37
CA LYS A 257 13.48 -20.35 -27.54
C LYS A 257 13.79 -18.85 -27.46
N PHE A 258 12.84 -17.99 -27.82
CA PHE A 258 13.05 -16.54 -27.93
C PHE A 258 12.23 -15.70 -26.95
N GLN A 259 11.05 -16.19 -26.55
CA GLN A 259 10.12 -15.49 -25.67
C GLN A 259 9.23 -16.48 -24.91
N ALA A 260 8.75 -16.10 -23.74
CA ALA A 260 7.59 -16.76 -23.14
C ALA A 260 6.28 -16.18 -23.70
N ARG A 261 5.25 -17.01 -23.80
CA ARG A 261 3.89 -16.64 -24.20
C ARG A 261 2.89 -17.21 -23.19
N GLY A 262 1.75 -16.55 -23.06
CA GLY A 262 0.69 -16.93 -22.11
C GLY A 262 0.99 -16.48 -20.68
N GLY A 263 -0.03 -16.55 -19.84
CA GLY A 263 0.02 -16.10 -18.46
C GLY A 263 0.12 -14.58 -18.33
N THR A 264 0.46 -14.14 -17.12
CA THR A 264 0.83 -12.75 -16.84
C THR A 264 2.32 -12.65 -16.57
N SER A 265 2.97 -11.58 -17.03
CA SER A 265 4.40 -11.36 -16.83
C SER A 265 4.67 -10.26 -15.82
N MET A 266 5.79 -10.39 -15.13
CA MET A 266 6.43 -9.38 -14.32
C MET A 266 7.82 -9.14 -14.90
N SER A 267 8.10 -7.89 -15.26
CA SER A 267 9.41 -7.52 -15.81
C SER A 267 10.55 -7.83 -14.83
N PRO A 268 11.79 -8.03 -15.32
CA PRO A 268 12.98 -8.19 -14.48
C PRO A 268 13.15 -7.03 -13.50
N GLU A 269 12.89 -5.81 -13.96
CA GLU A 269 13.01 -4.59 -13.18
C GLU A 269 11.96 -4.57 -12.07
N MET A 270 10.71 -4.94 -12.36
CA MET A 270 9.65 -5.05 -11.34
C MET A 270 10.00 -6.11 -10.30
N ALA A 271 10.49 -7.28 -10.72
CA ALA A 271 10.84 -8.37 -9.82
C ALA A 271 11.97 -7.96 -8.86
N ALA A 272 13.01 -7.32 -9.38
CA ALA A 272 14.13 -6.82 -8.58
C ALA A 272 13.70 -5.72 -7.61
N LEU A 273 12.89 -4.76 -8.08
CA LEU A 273 12.33 -3.69 -7.25
C LEU A 273 11.47 -4.25 -6.12
N LEU A 274 10.58 -5.20 -6.44
CA LEU A 274 9.72 -5.85 -5.48
C LEU A 274 10.54 -6.61 -4.43
N LEU A 275 11.53 -7.41 -4.83
CA LEU A 275 12.41 -8.14 -3.91
C LEU A 275 13.15 -7.19 -2.97
N ALA A 276 13.78 -6.14 -3.50
CA ALA A 276 14.52 -5.17 -2.72
C ALA A 276 13.64 -4.48 -1.67
N ILE A 277 12.47 -3.99 -2.10
CA ILE A 277 11.54 -3.30 -1.21
C ILE A 277 10.93 -4.25 -0.18
N VAL A 278 10.58 -5.49 -0.57
CA VAL A 278 10.00 -6.49 0.34
C VAL A 278 10.99 -6.86 1.43
N VAL A 279 12.22 -7.22 1.06
CA VAL A 279 13.26 -7.62 2.02
C VAL A 279 13.59 -6.46 2.96
N ASN A 280 13.82 -5.27 2.41
CA ASN A 280 14.12 -4.08 3.20
C ASN A 280 12.97 -3.75 4.17
N SER A 281 11.75 -3.63 3.66
CA SER A 281 10.58 -3.25 4.49
C SER A 281 10.25 -4.33 5.52
N ALA A 282 10.41 -5.61 5.20
CA ALA A 282 10.21 -6.71 6.13
C ALA A 282 11.13 -6.60 7.35
N SER A 283 12.38 -6.14 7.16
CA SER A 283 13.31 -5.94 8.27
C SER A 283 12.88 -4.83 9.23
N TYR A 284 12.34 -3.72 8.73
CA TYR A 284 11.76 -2.66 9.58
C TYR A 284 10.47 -3.10 10.25
N ILE A 285 9.60 -3.82 9.54
CA ILE A 285 8.37 -4.39 10.10
C ILE A 285 8.70 -5.38 11.23
N ALA A 286 9.73 -6.22 11.06
CA ALA A 286 10.18 -7.15 12.08
C ALA A 286 10.59 -6.44 13.38
N GLU A 287 11.25 -5.29 13.28
CA GLU A 287 11.64 -4.48 14.43
C GLU A 287 10.47 -3.76 15.08
N ILE A 288 9.51 -3.28 14.28
CA ILE A 288 8.26 -2.72 14.79
C ILE A 288 7.51 -3.79 15.60
N VAL A 289 7.38 -5.01 15.06
CA VAL A 289 6.70 -6.14 15.73
C VAL A 289 7.44 -6.53 17.01
N ARG A 290 8.77 -6.71 16.95
CA ARG A 290 9.58 -7.03 18.13
C ARG A 290 9.46 -5.95 19.20
N GLY A 291 9.65 -4.68 18.82
CA GLY A 291 9.55 -3.53 19.73
C GLY A 291 8.17 -3.41 20.38
N ALA A 292 7.10 -3.72 19.64
CA ALA A 292 5.75 -3.75 20.19
C ALA A 292 5.53 -4.89 21.20
N ILE A 293 6.18 -6.04 21.01
CA ILE A 293 6.12 -7.16 21.96
C ILE A 293 6.91 -6.82 23.23
N ASP A 294 8.09 -6.23 23.08
CA ASP A 294 8.95 -5.82 24.19
C ASP A 294 8.34 -4.67 25.01
N ALA A 295 7.46 -3.86 24.40
CA ALA A 295 6.73 -2.78 25.08
C ALA A 295 5.62 -3.29 26.01
N LEU A 296 5.20 -4.55 25.91
CA LEU A 296 4.16 -5.10 26.79
C LEU A 296 4.69 -5.38 28.21
N PRO A 297 3.88 -5.16 29.26
CA PRO A 297 4.29 -5.42 30.63
C PRO A 297 4.69 -6.88 30.84
N LYS A 298 5.86 -7.11 31.46
CA LYS A 298 6.35 -8.46 31.80
C LYS A 298 5.37 -9.26 32.65
N GLY A 299 4.58 -8.58 33.49
CA GLY A 299 3.55 -9.20 34.32
C GLY A 299 2.50 -10.01 33.53
N GLN A 300 2.25 -9.69 32.26
CA GLN A 300 1.36 -10.50 31.40
C GLN A 300 1.95 -11.88 31.12
N TRP A 301 3.27 -11.95 30.90
CA TRP A 301 4.00 -13.20 30.68
C TRP A 301 4.08 -14.03 31.98
N GLU A 302 4.35 -13.36 33.10
CA GLU A 302 4.45 -13.98 34.43
C GLU A 302 3.09 -14.52 34.91
N ALA A 303 2.00 -13.77 34.70
CA ALA A 303 0.65 -14.21 35.02
C ALA A 303 0.23 -15.42 34.17
N ALA A 304 0.50 -15.39 32.85
CA ALA A 304 0.21 -16.52 31.97
C ALA A 304 0.98 -17.78 32.38
N ALA A 305 2.25 -17.64 32.74
CA ALA A 305 3.06 -18.73 33.26
C ALA A 305 2.53 -19.27 34.60
N SER A 306 2.04 -18.38 35.47
CA SER A 306 1.43 -18.75 36.77
C SER A 306 0.12 -19.52 36.61
N LEU A 307 -0.61 -19.29 35.52
CA LEU A 307 -1.82 -20.03 35.13
C LEU A 307 -1.50 -21.33 34.37
N GLY A 308 -0.22 -21.68 34.18
CA GLY A 308 0.20 -22.89 33.47
C GLY A 308 -0.01 -22.85 31.96
N LEU A 309 -0.23 -21.67 31.37
CA LEU A 309 -0.41 -21.53 29.92
C LEU A 309 0.90 -21.86 29.19
N THR A 310 0.78 -22.57 28.07
CA THR A 310 1.97 -22.84 27.25
C THR A 310 2.41 -21.55 26.56
N ARG A 311 3.70 -21.46 26.22
CA ARG A 311 4.24 -20.28 25.52
C ARG A 311 3.52 -19.98 24.20
N ARG A 312 2.97 -21.00 23.54
CA ARG A 312 2.18 -20.82 22.32
C ARG A 312 0.84 -20.17 22.62
N ASP A 313 0.14 -20.63 23.65
CA ASP A 313 -1.15 -20.08 24.08
C ASP A 313 -0.97 -18.65 24.58
N THR A 314 0.06 -18.39 25.39
CA THR A 314 0.41 -17.03 25.83
C THR A 314 0.65 -16.09 24.65
N VAL A 315 1.41 -16.54 23.64
CA VAL A 315 1.68 -15.72 22.46
C VAL A 315 0.41 -15.49 21.64
N ASN A 316 -0.37 -16.53 21.37
CA ASN A 316 -1.52 -16.45 20.47
C ASN A 316 -2.73 -15.75 21.10
N ASP A 317 -3.03 -16.04 22.36
CA ASP A 317 -4.29 -15.63 23.00
C ASP A 317 -4.15 -14.34 23.81
N ILE A 318 -2.94 -14.03 24.29
CA ILE A 318 -2.69 -12.88 25.16
C ILE A 318 -1.86 -11.81 24.44
N ILE A 319 -0.68 -12.19 23.93
CA ILE A 319 0.31 -11.23 23.44
C ILE A 319 -0.03 -10.70 22.03
N LEU A 320 -0.22 -11.58 21.04
CA LEU A 320 -0.47 -11.18 19.64
C LEU A 320 -1.69 -10.25 19.48
N PRO A 321 -2.84 -10.47 20.15
CA PRO A 321 -3.98 -9.56 20.05
C PRO A 321 -3.69 -8.14 20.55
N GLN A 322 -2.84 -8.02 21.57
CA GLN A 322 -2.42 -6.72 22.12
C GLN A 322 -1.38 -6.04 21.22
N VAL A 323 -0.37 -6.80 20.78
CA VAL A 323 0.70 -6.33 19.88
C VAL A 323 0.13 -5.76 18.60
N PHE A 324 -0.88 -6.41 18.02
CA PHE A 324 -1.51 -5.96 16.78
C PHE A 324 -2.03 -4.52 16.87
N ARG A 325 -2.56 -4.12 18.03
CA ARG A 325 -3.03 -2.75 18.27
C ARG A 325 -1.87 -1.75 18.38
N VAL A 326 -0.74 -2.18 18.94
CA VAL A 326 0.45 -1.35 19.13
C VAL A 326 1.21 -1.13 17.82
N VAL A 327 1.28 -2.14 16.94
CA VAL A 327 2.04 -2.04 15.67
C VAL A 327 1.33 -1.25 14.59
N LEU A 328 -0.01 -1.18 14.61
CA LEU A 328 -0.81 -0.67 13.50
C LEU A 328 -0.46 0.79 13.08
N PRO A 329 -0.27 1.74 14.01
CA PRO A 329 0.15 3.10 13.65
C PRO A 329 1.52 3.14 12.97
N SER A 330 2.46 2.34 13.47
CA SER A 330 3.82 2.23 12.94
C SER A 330 3.86 1.59 11.55
N PHE A 331 2.98 0.61 11.30
CA PHE A 331 2.81 0.03 9.97
C PHE A 331 2.35 1.07 8.94
N GLY A 332 1.46 1.99 9.32
CA GLY A 332 1.03 3.05 8.41
C GLY A 332 2.19 3.92 7.92
N ASN A 333 3.07 4.35 8.84
CA ASN A 333 4.27 5.08 8.47
C ASN A 333 5.20 4.27 7.58
N GLN A 334 5.38 2.97 7.89
CA GLN A 334 6.22 2.09 7.08
C GLN A 334 5.64 1.90 5.66
N TYR A 335 4.32 1.76 5.51
CA TYR A 335 3.67 1.62 4.20
C TYR A 335 3.77 2.88 3.34
N ILE A 336 3.70 4.06 3.96
CA ILE A 336 3.93 5.34 3.26
C ILE A 336 5.38 5.43 2.79
N SER A 337 6.34 5.09 3.65
CA SER A 337 7.77 5.06 3.31
C SER A 337 8.05 4.08 2.18
N LEU A 338 7.52 2.85 2.28
CA LEU A 338 7.60 1.81 1.25
C LEU A 338 7.10 2.32 -0.09
N THR A 339 5.95 2.99 -0.11
CA THR A 339 5.34 3.51 -1.33
C THR A 339 6.20 4.58 -1.96
N LYS A 340 6.83 5.46 -1.17
CA LYS A 340 7.79 6.45 -1.72
C LYS A 340 9.06 5.79 -2.25
N ASN A 341 9.50 4.71 -1.62
CA ASN A 341 10.70 3.97 -2.02
C ASN A 341 10.54 3.25 -3.38
N THR A 342 9.32 3.08 -3.91
CA THR A 342 9.14 2.57 -5.27
C THR A 342 9.79 3.47 -6.31
N ALA A 343 9.93 4.79 -6.04
CA ALA A 343 10.61 5.75 -6.90
C ALA A 343 12.08 5.39 -7.16
N LEU A 344 12.71 4.59 -6.29
CA LEU A 344 14.08 4.08 -6.53
C LEU A 344 14.16 3.17 -7.76
N GLY A 345 13.02 2.67 -8.26
CA GLY A 345 12.92 1.93 -9.51
C GLY A 345 13.54 2.65 -10.72
N ILE A 346 13.63 3.99 -10.68
CA ILE A 346 14.35 4.78 -11.69
C ILE A 346 15.80 4.31 -11.88
N ALA A 347 16.47 3.82 -10.83
CA ALA A 347 17.86 3.38 -10.88
C ALA A 347 18.10 2.14 -11.75
N ILE A 348 17.05 1.33 -11.95
CA ILE A 348 17.09 0.13 -12.79
C ILE A 348 16.18 0.25 -14.02
N GLY A 349 15.61 1.44 -14.26
CA GLY A 349 14.74 1.69 -15.41
C GLY A 349 13.34 1.09 -15.30
N TYR A 350 12.85 0.76 -14.11
CA TYR A 350 11.46 0.33 -13.95
C TYR A 350 10.51 1.50 -14.25
N PRO A 351 9.50 1.34 -15.14
CA PRO A 351 8.63 2.43 -15.57
C PRO A 351 7.53 2.74 -14.54
N GLU A 352 7.92 3.14 -13.34
CA GLU A 352 7.00 3.74 -12.39
C GLU A 352 6.89 5.26 -12.61
N LEU A 353 6.04 5.90 -11.80
CA LEU A 353 5.68 7.31 -11.95
C LEU A 353 6.89 8.27 -12.05
N PHE A 354 7.91 8.11 -11.21
CA PHE A 354 9.08 8.99 -11.20
C PHE A 354 9.99 8.76 -12.43
N ASN A 355 10.15 7.51 -12.88
CA ASN A 355 10.87 7.18 -14.11
C ASN A 355 10.16 7.75 -15.36
N ILE A 356 8.85 7.55 -15.48
CA ILE A 356 8.05 8.08 -16.60
C ILE A 356 8.09 9.62 -16.62
N TYR A 357 7.99 10.25 -15.45
CA TYR A 357 8.23 11.69 -15.31
C TYR A 357 9.59 12.10 -15.86
N GLY A 358 10.67 11.39 -15.52
CA GLY A 358 12.01 11.67 -16.02
C GLY A 358 12.06 11.66 -17.56
N THR A 359 11.42 10.69 -18.20
CA THR A 359 11.31 10.62 -19.66
C THR A 359 10.54 11.81 -20.23
N ILE A 360 9.37 12.13 -19.67
CA ILE A 360 8.52 13.25 -20.12
C ILE A 360 9.25 14.59 -19.94
N ALA A 361 9.90 14.79 -18.80
CA ALA A 361 10.67 16.00 -18.49
C ALA A 361 11.82 16.21 -19.47
N ASN A 362 12.55 15.14 -19.81
CA ASN A 362 13.66 15.19 -20.76
C ASN A 362 13.20 15.43 -22.21
N GLN A 363 12.02 14.93 -22.60
CA GLN A 363 11.50 15.08 -23.96
C GLN A 363 10.77 16.41 -24.19
N THR A 364 9.97 16.85 -23.22
CA THR A 364 9.09 18.02 -23.37
C THR A 364 9.67 19.31 -22.79
N GLY A 365 10.66 19.21 -21.90
CA GLY A 365 11.19 20.35 -21.15
C GLY A 365 10.27 20.87 -20.03
N HIS A 366 9.07 20.30 -19.85
CA HIS A 366 8.10 20.67 -18.80
C HIS A 366 8.40 19.99 -17.45
N SER A 367 9.63 20.16 -16.97
CA SER A 367 10.13 19.49 -15.76
C SER A 367 9.42 19.92 -14.48
N LEU A 368 8.99 21.19 -14.38
CA LEU A 368 8.36 21.75 -13.18
C LEU A 368 6.89 21.31 -13.04
N GLU A 369 6.16 21.30 -14.13
CA GLU A 369 4.78 20.83 -14.19
C GLU A 369 4.72 19.33 -13.94
N GLY A 370 5.64 18.57 -14.56
CA GLY A 370 5.78 17.14 -14.35
C GLY A 370 6.07 16.79 -12.88
N ILE A 371 7.01 17.48 -12.22
CA ILE A 371 7.32 17.17 -10.82
C ILE A 371 6.16 17.51 -9.88
N VAL A 372 5.39 18.56 -10.17
CA VAL A 372 4.17 18.89 -9.41
C VAL A 372 3.14 17.77 -9.51
N ILE A 373 2.94 17.18 -10.69
CA ILE A 373 2.04 16.02 -10.87
C ILE A 373 2.53 14.82 -10.07
N VAL A 374 3.83 14.52 -10.12
CA VAL A 374 4.44 13.43 -9.36
C VAL A 374 4.27 13.63 -7.85
N MET A 375 4.58 14.83 -7.35
CA MET A 375 4.43 15.18 -5.93
C MET A 375 2.98 15.08 -5.46
N ALA A 376 2.04 15.61 -6.25
CA ALA A 376 0.61 15.51 -5.95
C ALA A 376 0.15 14.04 -5.91
N SER A 377 0.60 13.22 -6.86
CA SER A 377 0.26 11.79 -6.91
C SER A 377 0.79 11.03 -5.69
N TYR A 378 2.07 11.20 -5.33
CA TYR A 378 2.65 10.57 -4.13
C TYR A 378 2.00 11.06 -2.83
N LEU A 379 1.56 12.33 -2.79
CA LEU A 379 0.79 12.87 -1.66
C LEU A 379 -0.58 12.21 -1.54
N ILE A 380 -1.34 12.11 -2.65
CA ILE A 380 -2.65 11.44 -2.70
C ILE A 380 -2.51 9.98 -2.27
N LEU A 381 -1.51 9.26 -2.76
CA LEU A 381 -1.21 7.89 -2.35
C LEU A 381 -0.91 7.80 -0.85
N SER A 382 -0.09 8.72 -0.33
CA SER A 382 0.23 8.76 1.10
C SER A 382 -1.01 8.99 1.96
N TRP A 383 -1.91 9.89 1.53
CA TRP A 383 -3.18 10.15 2.21
C TRP A 383 -4.15 8.97 2.12
N ALA A 384 -4.23 8.30 0.98
CA ALA A 384 -5.05 7.10 0.82
C ALA A 384 -4.60 6.00 1.78
N ILE A 385 -3.29 5.75 1.89
CA ILE A 385 -2.72 4.78 2.85
C ILE A 385 -3.01 5.21 4.29
N SER A 386 -2.80 6.49 4.61
CA SER A 386 -3.07 7.05 5.95
C SER A 386 -4.54 6.89 6.34
N ALA A 387 -5.45 7.16 5.41
CA ALA A 387 -6.89 7.01 5.61
C ALA A 387 -7.29 5.55 5.81
N ALA A 388 -6.73 4.62 5.02
CA ALA A 388 -6.98 3.18 5.17
C ALA A 388 -6.51 2.64 6.53
N VAL A 389 -5.31 3.03 6.97
CA VAL A 389 -4.77 2.64 8.28
C VAL A 389 -5.58 3.26 9.42
N GLY A 390 -5.93 4.55 9.31
CA GLY A 390 -6.76 5.23 10.31
C GLY A 390 -8.18 4.65 10.39
N TRP A 391 -8.74 4.20 9.27
CA TRP A 391 -10.01 3.47 9.26
C TRP A 391 -9.89 2.11 9.98
N ALA A 392 -8.82 1.36 9.72
CA ALA A 392 -8.56 0.09 10.39
C ALA A 392 -8.40 0.26 11.91
N ASP A 393 -7.65 1.28 12.34
CA ASP A 393 -7.41 1.60 13.76
C ASP A 393 -8.71 1.94 14.51
N ARG A 394 -9.56 2.80 13.92
CA ARG A 394 -10.87 3.16 14.50
C ARG A 394 -11.81 1.97 14.65
N ARG A 395 -11.73 0.97 13.76
CA ARG A 395 -12.57 -0.24 13.84
C ARG A 395 -12.16 -1.14 15.01
N MET A 396 -10.88 -1.17 15.35
CA MET A 396 -10.33 -2.01 16.41
C MET A 396 -10.52 -1.40 17.80
N THR A 397 -10.34 -0.09 17.94
CA THR A 397 -10.53 0.64 19.21
C THR A 397 -11.98 0.57 19.72
N ARG A 398 -12.98 0.55 18.83
CA ARG A 398 -14.40 0.40 19.19
C ARG A 398 -14.75 -0.91 19.92
N HIS A 399 -13.93 -1.95 19.80
CA HIS A 399 -14.17 -3.23 20.49
C HIS A 399 -13.46 -3.33 21.86
N GLY A 400 -12.62 -2.35 22.22
CA GLY A 400 -11.94 -2.32 23.53
C GLY A 400 -12.61 -1.45 24.59
N ALA A 401 -13.54 -0.57 24.21
CA ALA A 401 -14.21 0.36 25.12
C ALA A 401 -15.59 -0.14 25.64
N SER A 402 -15.96 -1.39 25.33
CA SER A 402 -17.27 -1.97 25.68
C SER A 402 -17.19 -3.21 26.58
N ARG A 403 -16.11 -3.36 27.35
CA ARG A 403 -16.02 -4.36 28.43
C ARG A 403 -15.44 -3.75 29.69
#